data_AF-A0A5E4JXB3-F1
#
_entry.id   AF-A0A5E4JXB3-F1
#
_cell.length_a   1.000
_cell.length_b   1.000
_cell.length_c   1.000
_cell.angle_alpha   90.00
_cell.angle_beta   90.00
_cell.angle_gamma   90.00
#
_symmetry.space_group_name_H-M   'P 1'
#
loop_
_entity.id
_entity.type
_entity.pdbx_description
1 polymer ?
#
loop_
_entity_poly.entity_id
_entity_poly.type
_entity_poly.pdbx_seq_one_letter_code
_entity_poly.pdbx_strand_id
1 'polypeptide(L)'
;MSEISGIIKNGMQRGWQPKEIYQSLLNSGYNPQEIQSEINKLSAVAQPVQQVSSQGNGQKLAPYQIPVPQEKKSAGKGLIIALVILAIIVVLGGASFILFGPK
;
A
#
# COMPACT_ATOMS: atom_id res chain seq x y z
N MET A 1 15.36 18.87 7.97
CA MET A 1 14.33 17.96 8.52
C MET A 1 13.19 17.92 7.52
N SER A 2 12.69 16.73 7.18
CA SER A 2 11.54 16.57 6.28
C SER A 2 10.26 17.01 6.99
N GLU A 3 9.37 17.71 6.28
CA GLU A 3 8.09 18.22 6.81
C GLU A 3 7.21 17.08 7.36
N ILE A 4 7.21 15.95 6.64
CA ILE A 4 6.57 14.68 7.02
C ILE A 4 7.02 14.23 8.42
N SER A 5 8.32 14.33 8.72
CA SER A 5 8.87 13.94 10.02
C SER A 5 8.32 14.81 11.16
N GLY A 6 8.14 16.11 10.89
CA GLY A 6 7.53 17.05 11.84
C GLY A 6 6.07 16.73 12.14
N ILE A 7 5.29 16.42 11.10
CA ILE A 7 3.88 16.03 11.22
C ILE A 7 3.75 14.71 11.99
N ILE A 8 4.55 13.69 11.65
CA ILE A 8 4.52 12.39 12.32
C ILE A 8 4.90 12.54 13.80
N LYS A 9 5.97 13.29 14.11
CA LYS A 9 6.40 13.53 15.49
C LYS A 9 5.31 14.25 16.30
N ASN A 10 4.69 15.28 15.73
CA ASN A 10 3.61 16.02 16.38
C ASN A 10 2.37 15.13 16.62
N GLY A 11 1.95 14.37 15.61
CA GLY A 11 0.83 13.43 15.71
C GLY A 11 1.05 12.39 16.81
N MET A 12 2.22 11.74 16.82
CA MET A 12 2.55 10.74 17.84
C MET A 12 2.61 11.35 19.25
N GLN A 13 3.15 12.56 19.41
CA GLN A 13 3.15 13.28 20.69
C GLN A 13 1.74 13.61 21.18
N ARG A 14 0.79 13.79 20.26
CA ARG A 14 -0.64 14.01 20.56
C ARG A 14 -1.41 12.71 20.78
N GLY A 15 -0.74 11.56 20.76
CA GLY A 15 -1.35 10.24 20.96
C GLY A 15 -2.04 9.67 19.72
N TRP A 16 -1.84 10.28 18.54
CA TRP A 16 -2.36 9.70 17.30
C TRP A 16 -1.63 8.41 16.97
N GLN A 17 -2.38 7.43 16.52
CA GLN A 17 -1.81 6.16 16.08
C GLN A 17 -1.04 6.37 14.77
N PRO A 18 0.06 5.64 14.55
CA PRO A 18 0.82 5.72 13.29
C PRO A 18 -0.05 5.47 12.05
N LYS A 19 -1.13 4.67 12.17
CA LYS A 19 -2.14 4.48 11.12
C LYS A 19 -2.83 5.78 10.70
N GLU A 20 -3.26 6.56 11.69
CA GLU A 20 -4.06 7.77 11.49
C GLU A 20 -3.20 8.85 10.84
N ILE A 21 -1.96 8.96 11.30
CA ILE A 21 -0.94 9.82 10.71
C ILE A 21 -0.67 9.40 9.27
N TYR A 22 -0.47 8.11 9.01
CA TYR A 22 -0.27 7.57 7.67
C TYR A 22 -1.42 7.93 6.73
N GLN A 23 -2.66 7.72 7.17
CA GLN A 23 -3.85 7.99 6.38
C GLN A 23 -4.04 9.49 6.13
N SER A 24 -3.78 10.34 7.13
CA SER A 24 -3.85 11.79 6.99
C SER A 24 -2.84 12.32 5.97
N LEU A 25 -1.60 11.82 6.01
CA LEU A 25 -0.55 12.18 5.07
C LEU A 25 -0.86 11.66 3.65
N LEU A 26 -1.35 10.44 3.54
CA LEU A 26 -1.76 9.87 2.24
C LEU A 26 -2.89 10.71 1.60
N ASN A 27 -3.89 11.09 2.39
CA ASN A 27 -5.00 11.93 1.94
C ASN A 27 -4.56 13.35 1.54
N SER A 28 -3.44 13.84 2.11
CA SER A 28 -2.86 15.14 1.78
C SER A 28 -1.98 15.10 0.52
N GLY A 29 -1.81 13.92 -0.11
CA GLY A 29 -1.03 13.76 -1.34
C GLY A 29 0.44 13.43 -1.13
N TYR A 30 0.88 13.14 0.11
CA TYR A 30 2.27 12.72 0.35
C TYR A 30 2.53 11.29 -0.16
N ASN A 31 3.79 11.02 -0.51
CA ASN A 31 4.18 9.72 -1.03
C ASN A 31 4.10 8.62 0.05
N PRO A 32 3.36 7.51 -0.18
CA PRO A 32 3.21 6.41 0.79
C PRO A 32 4.54 5.79 1.25
N GLN A 33 5.53 5.70 0.35
CA GLN A 33 6.85 5.12 0.68
C GLN A 33 7.65 6.03 1.60
N GLU A 34 7.54 7.34 1.38
CA GLU A 34 8.24 8.35 2.17
C GLU A 34 7.65 8.41 3.60
N ILE A 35 6.33 8.42 3.71
CA ILE A 35 5.62 8.37 5.00
C ILE A 35 6.05 7.13 5.79
N GLN A 36 6.05 5.96 5.16
CA GLN A 36 6.43 4.71 5.82
C GLN A 36 7.90 4.72 6.25
N SER A 37 8.80 5.24 5.42
CA SER A 37 10.21 5.40 5.75
C SER A 37 10.39 6.29 6.99
N GLU A 38 9.67 7.40 7.08
CA GLU A 38 9.76 8.31 8.21
C GLU A 38 9.14 7.73 9.49
N ILE A 39 8.01 7.02 9.41
CA ILE A 39 7.45 6.29 10.55
C ILE A 39 8.43 5.23 11.06
N ASN A 40 9.06 4.49 10.15
CA ASN A 40 10.07 3.48 10.50
C ASN A 40 11.33 4.11 11.11
N LYS A 41 11.80 5.25 10.58
CA LYS A 41 12.93 5.99 11.16
C LYS A 41 12.59 6.51 12.55
N LEU A 42 11.42 7.11 12.75
CA LEU A 42 11.03 7.68 14.05
C LEU A 42 10.77 6.59 15.10
N SER A 43 10.21 5.45 14.70
CA SER A 43 10.06 4.29 15.57
C SER A 43 11.39 3.58 15.86
N ALA A 44 12.35 3.61 14.93
CA ALA A 44 13.70 3.09 15.15
C ALA A 44 14.58 4.03 15.99
N VAL A 45 14.44 5.35 15.83
CA VAL A 45 15.15 6.36 16.66
C VAL A 45 14.68 6.33 18.11
N ALA A 46 13.55 5.70 18.41
CA ALA A 46 13.14 5.39 19.78
C ALA A 46 13.97 4.27 20.45
N GLN A 47 14.97 3.68 19.77
CA GLN A 47 15.93 2.75 20.38
C GLN A 47 17.34 3.04 19.84
N PRO A 48 18.25 3.60 20.66
CA PRO A 48 19.03 2.74 21.57
C PRO A 48 19.24 3.30 23.01
N VAL A 49 18.87 2.46 23.99
CA VAL A 49 19.55 2.15 25.27
C VAL A 49 19.56 3.16 26.45
N GLN A 50 19.18 2.61 27.62
CA GLN A 50 19.51 2.95 29.03
C GLN A 50 18.59 3.87 29.87
N GLN A 51 17.92 3.21 30.83
CA GLN A 51 17.52 3.63 32.18
C GLN A 51 17.90 5.08 32.57
N VAL A 52 16.89 5.96 32.68
CA VAL A 52 16.70 6.83 33.85
C VAL A 52 15.18 6.95 34.10
N SER A 53 14.85 6.93 35.38
CA SER A 53 13.58 6.75 36.06
C SER A 53 12.41 7.70 35.71
N SER A 54 11.21 7.11 35.86
CA SER A 54 9.93 7.71 36.25
C SER A 54 8.95 8.15 35.16
N GLN A 55 7.89 7.33 35.06
CA GLN A 55 6.48 7.70 34.91
C GLN A 55 5.88 7.66 33.50
N GLY A 56 5.14 6.59 33.24
CA GLY A 56 4.04 6.55 32.26
C GLY A 56 4.13 5.42 31.24
N ASN A 57 3.52 4.26 31.56
CA ASN A 57 3.11 3.17 30.66
C ASN A 57 3.91 2.97 29.35
N GLY A 58 5.01 2.21 29.44
CA GLY A 58 5.71 1.66 28.29
C GLY A 58 4.92 0.53 27.63
N GLN A 59 4.00 0.88 26.72
CA GLN A 59 3.51 -0.08 25.74
C GLN A 59 4.65 -0.39 24.78
N LYS A 60 5.20 -1.61 24.90
CA LYS A 60 6.07 -2.23 23.91
C LYS A 60 5.29 -2.31 22.59
N LEU A 61 5.34 -1.24 21.80
CA LEU A 61 4.73 -1.16 20.48
C LEU A 61 5.49 -2.14 19.59
N ALA A 62 4.85 -3.28 19.29
CA ALA A 62 5.30 -4.14 18.21
C ALA A 62 5.46 -3.29 16.93
N PRO A 63 6.42 -3.61 16.04
CA PRO A 63 6.63 -2.87 14.81
C PRO A 63 5.28 -2.66 14.10
N TYR A 64 4.86 -1.41 13.96
CA TYR A 64 3.57 -1.09 13.36
C TYR A 64 3.64 -1.41 11.86
N GLN A 65 3.22 -2.61 11.46
CA GLN A 65 3.03 -2.99 10.08
C GLN A 65 1.77 -2.29 9.56
N ILE A 66 1.95 -1.13 8.94
CA ILE A 66 0.89 -0.49 8.16
C ILE A 66 0.61 -1.44 6.99
N PRO A 67 -0.64 -1.87 6.75
CA PRO A 67 -0.97 -2.49 5.49
C PRO A 67 -0.65 -1.47 4.41
N VAL A 68 0.45 -1.72 3.69
CA VAL A 68 0.80 -0.94 2.50
C VAL A 68 -0.45 -0.93 1.63
N PRO A 69 -0.98 0.24 1.21
CA PRO A 69 -1.93 0.28 0.14
C PRO A 69 -1.26 -0.44 -1.01
N GLN A 70 -1.73 -1.66 -1.29
CA GLN A 70 -1.35 -2.39 -2.48
C GLN A 70 -1.71 -1.46 -3.63
N GLU A 71 -0.73 -0.76 -4.18
CA GLU A 71 -0.88 -0.14 -5.48
C GLU A 71 -1.26 -1.32 -6.37
N LYS A 72 -2.54 -1.38 -6.76
CA LYS A 72 -3.11 -2.47 -7.53
C LYS A 72 -2.61 -2.32 -8.97
N LYS A 73 -1.30 -2.41 -9.17
CA LYS A 73 -0.62 -2.21 -10.44
C LYS A 73 -0.19 -3.55 -10.97
N SER A 74 -1.11 -4.18 -11.69
CA SER A 74 -0.88 -5.01 -12.87
C SER A 74 -2.10 -5.91 -13.13
N ALA A 75 -3.27 -5.30 -13.29
CA ALA A 75 -4.35 -5.93 -14.04
C ALA A 75 -4.05 -5.77 -15.53
N GLY A 76 -3.16 -6.60 -16.10
CA GLY A 76 -2.71 -6.35 -17.47
C GLY A 76 -2.17 -7.54 -18.25
N LYS A 77 -2.28 -8.78 -17.76
CA LYS A 77 -1.88 -9.97 -18.55
C LYS A 77 -3.00 -10.99 -18.70
N GLY A 78 -3.81 -11.23 -17.65
CA GLY A 78 -4.94 -12.16 -17.72
C GLY A 78 -6.05 -11.72 -18.70
N LEU A 79 -6.36 -10.42 -18.76
CA LEU A 79 -7.42 -9.90 -19.64
C LEU A 79 -7.02 -9.93 -21.12
N ILE A 80 -5.73 -9.73 -21.42
CA ILE A 80 -5.22 -9.81 -22.80
C ILE A 80 -5.30 -11.25 -23.30
N ILE A 81 -4.88 -12.23 -22.48
CA ILE A 81 -4.97 -13.65 -22.84
C ILE A 81 -6.44 -14.07 -23.07
N ALA A 82 -7.36 -13.62 -22.22
CA ALA A 82 -8.78 -13.90 -22.38
C ALA A 82 -9.37 -13.32 -23.68
N LEU A 83 -8.99 -12.09 -24.06
CA LEU A 83 -9.43 -11.46 -25.30
C LEU A 83 -8.89 -12.17 -26.55
N VAL A 84 -7.63 -12.61 -26.53
CA VAL A 84 -7.02 -13.34 -27.66
C VAL A 84 -7.70 -14.69 -27.86
N ILE A 85 -7.99 -15.43 -26.80
CA ILE A 85 -8.70 -16.72 -26.88
C ILE A 85 -10.11 -16.53 -27.46
N LEU A 86 -10.84 -15.52 -27.00
CA LEU A 86 -12.19 -15.24 -27.48
C LEU A 86 -12.21 -14.87 -28.97
N ALA A 87 -11.24 -14.07 -29.43
CA ALA A 87 -11.11 -13.71 -30.85
C ALA A 87 -10.85 -14.95 -31.74
N ILE A 88 -10.02 -15.89 -31.29
CA ILE A 88 -9.74 -17.13 -32.04
C ILE A 88 -11.00 -18.00 -32.17
N ILE A 89 -11.79 -18.13 -31.09
CA ILE A 89 -13.04 -18.91 -31.12
C ILE A 89 -14.04 -18.30 -32.11
N VAL A 90 -14.18 -16.98 -32.15
CA VAL A 90 -15.08 -16.30 -33.10
C VAL A 90 -14.64 -16.52 -34.55
N VAL A 91 -13.33 -16.45 -34.83
CA VAL A 91 -12.81 -16.67 -36.19
C VAL A 91 -12.99 -18.12 -36.62
N LEU A 92 -12.64 -19.09 -35.77
CA LEU A 92 -12.77 -20.51 -36.07
C LEU A 92 -14.24 -20.95 -36.17
N GLY A 93 -15.08 -20.48 -35.23
CA GLY A 93 -16.51 -20.74 -35.24
C GLY A 93 -17.23 -20.10 -36.43
N GLY A 94 -16.90 -18.85 -36.76
CA GLY A 94 -17.45 -18.16 -37.93
C GLY A 94 -17.04 -18.81 -39.25
N ALA A 95 -15.76 -19.20 -39.40
CA ALA A 95 -15.29 -19.93 -40.58
C ALA A 95 -16.00 -21.30 -40.72
N SER A 96 -16.21 -22.01 -39.62
CA SER A 96 -16.94 -23.28 -39.61
C SER A 96 -18.41 -23.09 -39.96
N PHE A 97 -19.04 -22.00 -39.51
CA PHE A 97 -20.43 -21.67 -39.84
C PHE A 97 -20.61 -21.25 -41.31
N ILE A 98 -19.63 -20.58 -41.93
CA ILE A 98 -19.71 -20.26 -43.36
C ILE A 98 -19.50 -21.51 -44.23
N LEU A 99 -18.63 -22.43 -43.81
CA LEU A 99 -18.32 -23.64 -44.58
C LEU A 99 -19.33 -24.78 -44.38
N PHE A 100 -19.87 -24.94 -43.17
CA PHE A 100 -20.77 -26.03 -42.78
C PHE A 100 -22.15 -25.55 -42.29
N GLY A 101 -22.45 -24.26 -42.43
CA GLY A 101 -23.76 -23.71 -42.11
C GLY A 101 -24.85 -24.30 -42.99
N PRO A 102 -26.09 -24.37 -42.49
CA PRO A 102 -27.22 -24.86 -43.27
C PRO A 102 -27.43 -23.95 -44.50
N LYS A 103 -27.49 -24.57 -45.68
CA LYS A 103 -27.86 -23.91 -46.93
C LYS A 103 -29.36 -23.63 -46.98
#